data_AF-S4XM15-F1
#
_entry.id   AF-S4XM15-F1
#
_cell.length_a   1.000
_cell.length_b   1.000
_cell.length_c   1.000
_cell.angle_alpha   90.00
_cell.angle_beta   90.00
_cell.angle_gamma   90.00
#
_symmetry.space_group_name_H-M   'P 1'
#
loop_
_entity.id
_entity.type
_entity.pdbx_description
1 polymer ?
#
loop_
_entity_poly.entity_id
_entity_poly.type
_entity_poly.pdbx_seq_one_letter_code
_entity_poly.pdbx_strand_id
1 'polypeptide(L)'
;MSRACSASGWALPNGFVLFERHPQARPLFTRNSPGAQGTMFERALMAALDHIEDDAWLSEKLARLGAQHAAYGVTPEMYEWFGEALVAALSEVSAADWTEAHRDAWTRAYRVIAARMRAGERAPARVAPVA
;
A
#
# COMPACT_ATOMS: atom_id res chain seq x y z
N MET A 1 -32.27 16.11 -4.79
CA MET A 1 -30.96 16.81 -4.84
C MET A 1 -29.91 15.77 -5.16
N SER A 2 -29.54 15.68 -6.43
CA SER A 2 -28.65 14.64 -6.98
C SER A 2 -27.21 15.09 -6.80
N ARG A 3 -26.40 14.39 -6.00
CA ARG A 3 -24.95 14.58 -6.01
C ARG A 3 -24.40 13.71 -7.14
N ALA A 4 -24.11 14.36 -8.25
CA ALA A 4 -23.32 13.78 -9.32
C ALA A 4 -22.00 13.26 -8.74
N CYS A 5 -21.76 11.95 -8.89
CA CYS A 5 -20.45 11.36 -8.74
C CYS A 5 -19.52 12.00 -9.78
N SER A 6 -18.69 12.94 -9.33
CA SER A 6 -17.62 13.49 -10.15
C SER A 6 -16.47 12.49 -10.15
N ALA A 7 -16.25 11.88 -11.31
CA ALA A 7 -15.07 11.11 -11.62
C ALA A 7 -13.86 12.05 -11.68
N SER A 8 -13.15 12.25 -10.57
CA SER A 8 -11.88 12.99 -10.50
C SER A 8 -11.14 12.65 -9.21
N GLY A 9 -10.22 11.69 -9.29
CA GLY A 9 -9.06 11.54 -8.39
C GLY A 9 -9.34 11.15 -6.94
N TRP A 10 -9.00 9.91 -6.56
CA TRP A 10 -8.69 9.50 -5.17
C TRP A 10 -9.58 10.12 -4.07
N ALA A 11 -10.89 9.90 -4.09
CA ALA A 11 -11.78 10.39 -3.03
C ALA A 11 -11.77 9.50 -1.76
N LEU A 12 -10.59 9.23 -1.19
CA LEU A 12 -10.45 9.19 0.26
C LEU A 12 -9.89 10.56 0.64
N PRO A 13 -10.36 11.23 1.70
CA PRO A 13 -9.90 12.58 2.03
C PRO A 13 -8.37 12.74 2.13
N ASN A 14 -7.60 11.63 2.25
CA ASN A 14 -6.26 11.63 2.81
C ASN A 14 -5.16 10.79 2.13
N GLY A 15 -5.08 10.76 0.79
CA GLY A 15 -3.76 10.82 0.15
C GLY A 15 -2.85 11.93 0.73
N PHE A 16 -3.45 12.88 1.44
CA PHE A 16 -2.86 13.95 2.24
C PHE A 16 -2.14 13.48 3.54
N VAL A 17 -2.64 12.51 4.33
CA VAL A 17 -2.07 12.20 5.67
C VAL A 17 -0.60 11.75 5.62
N LEU A 18 -0.24 10.92 4.62
CA LEU A 18 1.16 10.54 4.43
C LEU A 18 2.03 11.77 4.17
N PHE A 19 1.59 12.68 3.32
CA PHE A 19 2.38 13.83 2.90
C PHE A 19 2.29 15.04 3.83
N GLU A 20 1.32 15.07 4.73
CA GLU A 20 1.26 15.99 5.87
C GLU A 20 2.29 15.60 6.93
N ARG A 21 2.33 14.31 7.29
CA ARG A 21 3.25 13.79 8.32
C ARG A 21 4.66 13.59 7.80
N HIS A 22 4.79 13.19 6.54
CA HIS A 22 6.04 12.84 5.88
C HIS A 22 6.14 13.49 4.48
N PRO A 23 6.25 14.83 4.40
CA PRO A 23 6.35 15.55 3.13
C PRO A 23 7.51 15.09 2.24
N GLN A 24 8.58 14.54 2.84
CA GLN A 24 9.71 13.93 2.15
C GLN A 24 9.36 12.72 1.28
N ALA A 25 8.19 12.11 1.47
CA ALA A 25 7.72 11.01 0.62
C ALA A 25 7.20 11.48 -0.73
N ARG A 26 6.79 12.76 -0.88
CA ARG A 26 6.18 13.31 -2.11
C ARG A 26 6.97 13.02 -3.40
N PRO A 27 8.30 13.13 -3.45
CA PRO A 27 9.06 12.86 -4.68
C PRO A 27 8.88 11.44 -5.22
N LEU A 28 8.58 10.45 -4.36
CA LEU A 28 8.35 9.06 -4.76
C LEU A 28 7.03 8.86 -5.53
N PHE A 29 6.11 9.82 -5.45
CA PHE A 29 4.76 9.73 -6.03
C PHE A 29 4.60 10.58 -7.31
N THR A 30 5.71 10.97 -7.93
CA THR A 30 5.72 11.82 -9.14
C THR A 30 5.52 11.06 -10.45
N ARG A 31 5.69 9.73 -10.44
CA ARG A 31 5.67 8.89 -11.64
C ARG A 31 4.27 8.66 -12.22
N ASN A 32 3.25 8.70 -11.36
CA ASN A 32 1.87 8.41 -11.71
C ASN A 32 0.98 9.54 -11.21
N SER A 33 -0.17 9.76 -11.87
CA SER A 33 -1.19 10.63 -11.30
C SER A 33 -1.72 10.05 -9.99
N PRO A 34 -2.20 10.87 -9.03
CA PRO A 34 -2.77 10.37 -7.78
C PRO A 34 -3.89 9.34 -7.99
N GLY A 35 -4.73 9.55 -9.00
CA GLY A 35 -5.79 8.59 -9.37
C GLY A 35 -5.23 7.26 -9.85
N ALA A 36 -4.24 7.28 -10.75
CA ALA A 36 -3.61 6.05 -11.24
C ALA A 36 -2.88 5.30 -10.12
N GLN A 37 -2.18 6.03 -9.24
CA GLN A 37 -1.52 5.44 -8.07
C GLN A 37 -2.53 4.78 -7.12
N GLY A 38 -3.66 5.43 -6.87
CA GLY A 38 -4.75 4.87 -6.08
C GLY A 38 -5.29 3.57 -6.66
N THR A 39 -5.58 3.54 -7.97
CA THR A 39 -6.02 2.33 -8.67
C THR A 39 -4.97 1.21 -8.63
N MET A 40 -3.68 1.54 -8.76
CA MET A 40 -2.62 0.54 -8.63
C MET A 40 -2.56 -0.06 -7.22
N PHE A 41 -2.70 0.77 -6.19
CA PHE A 41 -2.76 0.32 -4.79
C PHE A 41 -3.98 -0.57 -4.54
N GLU A 42 -5.17 -0.14 -4.95
CA GLU A 42 -6.42 -0.90 -4.81
C GLU A 42 -6.30 -2.29 -5.46
N ARG A 43 -5.78 -2.35 -6.69
CA ARG A 43 -5.59 -3.62 -7.41
C ARG A 43 -4.58 -4.53 -6.71
N ALA A 44 -3.50 -3.97 -6.17
CA ALA A 44 -2.52 -4.75 -5.41
C ALA A 44 -3.12 -5.30 -4.11
N LEU A 45 -3.93 -4.49 -3.41
CA LEU A 45 -4.61 -4.90 -2.18
C LEU A 45 -5.65 -5.98 -2.45
N MET A 46 -6.52 -5.80 -3.45
CA MET A 46 -7.51 -6.82 -3.82
C MET A 46 -6.84 -8.14 -4.21
N ALA A 47 -5.78 -8.09 -5.01
CA ALA A 47 -5.06 -9.31 -5.38
C ALA A 47 -4.46 -10.04 -4.17
N ALA A 48 -3.97 -9.30 -3.16
CA ALA A 48 -3.48 -9.89 -1.92
C ALA A 48 -4.62 -10.50 -1.06
N LEU A 49 -5.80 -9.88 -1.06
CA LEU A 49 -6.98 -10.41 -0.37
C LEU A 49 -7.51 -11.69 -1.06
N ASP A 50 -7.56 -11.70 -2.40
CA ASP A 50 -7.98 -12.86 -3.19
C ASP A 50 -7.10 -14.09 -2.96
N HIS A 51 -5.84 -13.88 -2.55
CA HIS A 51 -4.86 -14.94 -2.31
C HIS A 51 -4.43 -15.00 -0.84
N ILE A 52 -5.27 -14.52 0.09
CA ILE A 52 -4.88 -14.38 1.51
C ILE A 52 -4.46 -15.72 2.16
N GLU A 53 -4.97 -16.84 1.64
CA GLU A 53 -4.67 -18.21 2.11
C GLU A 53 -3.53 -18.89 1.31
N ASP A 54 -3.06 -18.28 0.21
CA ASP A 54 -1.98 -18.81 -0.62
C ASP A 54 -0.63 -18.16 -0.24
N ASP A 55 0.01 -18.74 0.79
CA ASP A 55 1.29 -18.22 1.31
C ASP A 55 2.41 -18.21 0.26
N ALA A 56 2.42 -19.19 -0.66
CA ALA A 56 3.43 -19.27 -1.70
C ALA A 56 3.27 -18.12 -2.71
N TRP A 57 2.04 -17.89 -3.17
CA TRP A 57 1.72 -16.77 -4.06
C TRP A 57 2.01 -15.43 -3.41
N LEU A 58 1.59 -15.23 -2.15
CA LEU A 58 1.82 -13.98 -1.43
C LEU A 58 3.31 -13.71 -1.24
N SER A 59 4.07 -14.72 -0.85
CA SER A 59 5.51 -14.60 -0.63
C SER A 59 6.25 -14.23 -1.92
N GLU A 60 5.95 -14.90 -3.03
CA GLU A 60 6.56 -14.57 -4.32
C GLU A 60 6.16 -13.17 -4.81
N LYS A 61 4.86 -12.87 -4.80
CA LYS A 61 4.32 -11.63 -5.34
C LYS A 61 4.78 -10.41 -4.55
N LEU A 62 4.70 -10.47 -3.21
CA LEU A 62 5.08 -9.37 -2.34
C LEU A 62 6.59 -9.19 -2.29
N ALA A 63 7.39 -10.26 -2.34
CA ALA A 63 8.84 -10.14 -2.44
C ALA A 63 9.26 -9.41 -3.72
N ARG A 64 8.68 -9.79 -4.87
CA ARG A 64 8.92 -9.08 -6.14
C ARG A 64 8.49 -7.63 -6.08
N LEU A 65 7.35 -7.34 -5.46
CA LEU A 65 6.87 -5.97 -5.28
C LEU A 65 7.81 -5.16 -4.38
N GLY A 66 8.33 -5.74 -3.30
CA GLY A 66 9.33 -5.12 -2.43
C GLY A 66 10.63 -4.78 -3.17
N ALA A 67 11.14 -5.68 -3.99
CA ALA A 67 12.32 -5.39 -4.83
C ALA A 67 12.09 -4.19 -5.77
N GLN A 68 10.88 -4.04 -6.32
CA GLN A 68 10.52 -2.86 -7.11
C GLN A 68 10.47 -1.58 -6.25
N HIS A 69 9.92 -1.66 -5.03
CA HIS A 69 9.87 -0.52 -4.11
C HIS A 69 11.28 -0.05 -3.70
N ALA A 70 12.19 -0.98 -3.44
CA ALA A 70 13.60 -0.65 -3.21
C ALA A 70 14.23 0.07 -4.42
N ALA A 71 13.97 -0.41 -5.64
CA ALA A 71 14.42 0.26 -6.87
C ALA A 71 13.81 1.65 -7.08
N TYR A 72 12.69 1.97 -6.40
CA TYR A 72 12.07 3.28 -6.42
C TYR A 72 12.63 4.23 -5.34
N GLY A 73 13.49 3.73 -4.45
CA GLY A 73 14.07 4.48 -3.34
C GLY A 73 13.25 4.43 -2.06
N VAL A 74 12.31 3.49 -1.94
CA VAL A 74 11.57 3.26 -0.69
C VAL A 74 12.53 2.66 0.35
N THR A 75 12.56 3.25 1.54
CA THR A 75 13.38 2.78 2.65
C THR A 75 12.55 1.95 3.64
N PRO A 76 13.18 1.14 4.51
CA PRO A 76 12.47 0.39 5.54
C PRO A 76 11.60 1.26 6.45
N GLU A 77 12.02 2.48 6.75
CA GLU A 77 11.28 3.42 7.62
C GLU A 77 9.99 3.92 6.94
N MET A 78 10.00 4.07 5.62
CA MET A 78 8.84 4.55 4.85
C MET A 78 7.67 3.57 4.86
N TYR A 79 7.90 2.29 5.14
CA TYR A 79 6.81 1.33 5.36
C TYR A 79 6.01 1.69 6.61
N GLU A 80 6.65 2.05 7.72
CA GLU A 80 5.92 2.44 8.93
C GLU A 80 5.10 3.72 8.69
N TRP A 81 5.68 4.72 8.02
CA TRP A 81 4.98 5.96 7.63
C TRP A 81 3.71 5.67 6.80
N PHE A 82 3.82 4.76 5.83
CA PHE A 82 2.71 4.38 4.99
C PHE A 82 1.66 3.56 5.75
N GLY A 83 2.08 2.64 6.63
CA GLY A 83 1.19 1.84 7.46
C GLY A 83 0.34 2.69 8.40
N GLU A 84 0.95 3.67 9.07
CA GLU A 84 0.22 4.62 9.91
C GLU A 84 -0.79 5.46 9.11
N ALA A 85 -0.37 5.96 7.94
CA ALA A 85 -1.25 6.74 7.07
C ALA A 85 -2.43 5.91 6.53
N LEU A 86 -2.19 4.65 6.17
CA LEU A 86 -3.22 3.73 5.70
C LEU A 86 -4.27 3.45 6.78
N VAL A 87 -3.84 3.11 8.00
CA VAL A 87 -4.77 2.83 9.11
C VAL A 87 -5.56 4.08 9.49
N ALA A 88 -4.94 5.26 9.48
CA ALA A 88 -5.64 6.53 9.68
C ALA A 88 -6.71 6.75 8.60
N ALA A 89 -6.36 6.60 7.32
CA ALA A 89 -7.29 6.76 6.21
C ALA A 89 -8.48 5.78 6.28
N LEU A 90 -8.22 4.51 6.64
CA LEU A 90 -9.28 3.51 6.81
C LEU A 90 -10.22 3.89 7.96
N SER A 91 -9.69 4.38 9.08
CA SER A 91 -10.51 4.80 10.23
C SER A 91 -11.48 5.93 9.91
N GLU A 92 -11.06 6.88 9.09
CA GLU A 92 -11.90 7.99 8.67
C GLU A 92 -13.00 7.57 7.70
N VAL A 93 -12.66 6.66 6.77
CA VAL A 93 -13.58 6.19 5.73
C VAL A 93 -14.65 5.28 6.32
N SER A 94 -14.29 4.45 7.30
CA SER A 94 -15.23 3.62 8.05
C SER A 94 -16.01 4.40 9.12
N ALA A 95 -15.53 5.58 9.53
CA ALA A 95 -16.18 6.50 10.45
C ALA A 95 -16.82 5.78 11.68
N ALA A 96 -18.15 5.76 11.75
CA ALA A 96 -18.88 5.17 12.88
C ALA A 96 -18.72 3.65 13.03
N ASP A 97 -18.37 2.95 11.95
CA ASP A 97 -18.15 1.49 11.95
C ASP A 97 -16.70 1.12 12.34
N TRP A 98 -15.81 2.10 12.50
CA TRP A 98 -14.44 1.84 12.89
C TRP A 98 -14.34 1.45 14.36
N THR A 99 -13.66 0.35 14.65
CA THR A 99 -13.47 -0.17 16.01
C THR A 99 -12.00 -0.43 16.28
N GLU A 100 -11.63 -0.63 17.54
CA GLU A 100 -10.26 -1.00 17.88
C GLU A 100 -9.87 -2.36 17.29
N ALA A 101 -10.82 -3.30 17.19
CA ALA A 101 -10.59 -4.57 16.52
C ALA A 101 -10.26 -4.39 15.02
N HIS A 102 -10.89 -3.41 14.34
CA HIS A 102 -10.56 -3.07 12.96
C HIS A 102 -9.14 -2.50 12.84
N ARG A 103 -8.76 -1.57 13.72
CA ARG A 103 -7.38 -1.04 13.79
C ARG A 103 -6.37 -2.18 13.92
N ASP A 104 -6.58 -3.02 14.92
CA ASP A 104 -5.70 -4.15 15.22
C ASP A 104 -5.56 -5.13 14.06
N ALA A 105 -6.68 -5.46 13.40
CA ALA A 105 -6.68 -6.34 12.24
C ALA A 105 -5.90 -5.73 11.07
N TRP A 106 -6.16 -4.46 10.73
CA TRP A 106 -5.48 -3.76 9.65
C TRP A 106 -3.99 -3.53 9.93
N THR A 107 -3.62 -3.17 11.15
CA THR A 107 -2.21 -3.03 11.56
C THR A 107 -1.47 -4.37 11.44
N ARG A 108 -2.07 -5.48 11.88
CA ARG A 108 -1.45 -6.81 11.71
C ARG A 108 -1.32 -7.19 10.25
N ALA A 109 -2.38 -7.02 9.46
CA ALA A 109 -2.36 -7.34 8.03
C ALA A 109 -1.28 -6.53 7.29
N TYR A 110 -1.18 -5.22 7.56
CA TYR A 110 -0.17 -4.36 6.98
C TYR A 110 1.25 -4.81 7.35
N ARG A 111 1.53 -5.09 8.62
CA ARG A 111 2.85 -5.57 9.08
C ARG A 111 3.27 -6.84 8.37
N VAL A 112 2.32 -7.75 8.18
CA VAL A 112 2.54 -9.02 7.48
C VAL A 112 2.89 -8.78 6.00
N ILE A 113 2.19 -7.85 5.32
CA ILE A 113 2.51 -7.45 3.94
C ILE A 113 3.89 -6.79 3.88
N ALA A 114 4.15 -5.80 4.72
CA ALA A 114 5.41 -5.06 4.76
C ALA A 114 6.61 -5.98 5.03
N ALA A 115 6.47 -6.95 5.94
CA ALA A 115 7.51 -7.93 6.22
C ALA A 115 7.86 -8.78 4.99
N ARG A 116 6.84 -9.27 4.25
CA ARG A 116 7.06 -10.05 3.02
C ARG A 116 7.69 -9.21 1.91
N MET A 117 7.29 -7.95 1.76
CA MET A 117 7.93 -7.03 0.82
C MET A 117 9.40 -6.82 1.15
N ARG A 118 9.72 -6.50 2.41
CA ARG A 118 11.09 -6.28 2.88
C ARG A 118 11.99 -7.52 2.76
N ALA A 119 11.42 -8.72 2.84
CA ALA A 119 12.17 -9.94 2.57
C ALA A 119 12.69 -10.00 1.12
N GLY A 120 11.89 -9.51 0.16
CA GLY A 120 12.27 -9.44 -1.25
C GLY A 120 13.31 -8.38 -1.58
N GLU A 121 13.41 -7.31 -0.80
CA GLU A 121 14.46 -6.28 -0.96
C GLU A 121 15.87 -6.81 -0.67
N ARG A 122 15.96 -7.81 0.22
CA ARG A 122 17.22 -8.43 0.64
C ARG A 122 17.57 -9.67 -0.17
N ALA A 123 16.61 -10.20 -0.93
CA ALA A 123 16.84 -11.35 -1.77
C ALA A 123 17.70 -10.92 -2.98
N PRO A 124 18.76 -11.67 -3.34
CA PRO A 124 19.48 -11.41 -4.57
C PRO A 124 18.48 -11.46 -5.74
N ALA A 125 18.56 -10.48 -6.66
CA ALA A 125 17.67 -10.42 -7.81
C ALA A 125 17.66 -11.77 -8.52
N ARG A 126 16.52 -12.49 -8.48
CA ARG A 126 16.36 -13.71 -9.25
C ARG A 126 16.26 -13.30 -10.72
N VAL A 127 17.39 -13.33 -11.41
CA VAL A 127 17.46 -13.17 -12.86
C VAL A 127 16.67 -14.33 -13.46
N ALA A 128 15.51 -14.02 -14.04
CA ALA A 128 14.79 -15.00 -14.85
C ALA A 128 15.69 -15.35 -16.05
N PRO A 129 15.91 -16.65 -16.37
CA PRO A 129 16.62 -17.01 -17.59
C PRO A 129 15.82 -16.47 -18.77
N VAL A 130 16.50 -15.77 -19.68
CA VAL A 130 15.94 -15.48 -21.00
C VAL A 130 15.83 -16.82 -21.72
N ALA A 131 14.59 -17.19 -22.09
CA ALA A 131 14.33 -18.34 -22.95
C ALA A 131 14.57 -17.96 -24.41
#